data_AF-A0AAV9ESA2-F1
#
_entry.id   AF-A0AAV9ESA2-F1
#
_cell.length_a   1.000
_cell.length_b   1.000
_cell.length_c   1.000
_cell.angle_alpha   90.00
_cell.angle_beta   90.00
_cell.angle_gamma   90.00
#
_symmetry.space_group_name_H-M   'P 1'
#
loop_
_entity.id
_entity.type
_entity.pdbx_description
1 polymer ?
#
loop_
_entity_poly.entity_id
_entity_poly.type
_entity_poly.pdbx_seq_one_letter_code
_entity_poly.pdbx_strand_id
1 'polypeptide(L)'
;MEIPTLCIFESTMPLFRNLIAFEQCYPLTRNHVTFYAVLMQFLLDTPRDVKVLQGEGILRSRLNEEELACQFNQLCRDVIYSNNRSYLTDVFHNVNGYCDSRWHRWRAVLARDYFSNPWTVISLQKCHKADE
;
A
#
# COMPACT_ATOMS: atom_id res chain seq x y z
N MET A 1 -0.13 -5.05 11.89
CA MET A 1 -0.65 -3.73 11.51
C MET A 1 -2.02 -3.98 10.90
N GLU A 2 -3.05 -3.26 11.34
CA GLU A 2 -4.40 -3.39 10.82
C GLU A 2 -4.78 -2.09 10.13
N ILE A 3 -5.26 -2.17 8.89
CA ILE A 3 -5.76 -1.03 8.13
C ILE A 3 -7.28 -1.09 8.17
N PRO A 4 -7.96 -0.05 8.66
CA PRO A 4 -9.42 -0.05 8.72
C PRO A 4 -10.01 -0.05 7.31
N THR A 5 -11.16 -0.71 7.15
CA THR A 5 -11.89 -0.69 5.88
C THR A 5 -12.30 0.74 5.52
N LEU A 6 -11.89 1.19 4.34
CA LEU A 6 -12.25 2.49 3.77
C LEU A 6 -13.38 2.32 2.74
N CYS A 7 -14.53 2.91 3.05
CA CYS A 7 -15.66 3.01 2.12
C CYS A 7 -15.60 4.32 1.35
N ILE A 8 -15.57 4.24 0.02
CA ILE A 8 -15.49 5.39 -0.86
C ILE A 8 -16.87 5.68 -1.44
N PHE A 9 -17.30 6.91 -1.19
CA PHE A 9 -18.50 7.53 -1.73
C PHE A 9 -18.10 8.79 -2.51
N GLU A 10 -19.04 9.36 -3.24
CA GLU A 10 -18.82 10.60 -4.02
C GLU A 10 -18.30 11.76 -3.14
N SER A 11 -18.69 11.79 -1.87
CA SER A 11 -18.25 12.81 -0.90
C SER A 11 -16.87 12.55 -0.28
N THR A 12 -16.29 11.36 -0.46
CA THR A 12 -15.05 10.97 0.24
C THR A 12 -13.85 11.82 -0.22
N MET A 13 -13.67 12.03 -1.53
CA MET A 13 -12.55 12.84 -2.04
C MET A 13 -12.67 14.32 -1.64
N PRO A 14 -13.84 14.99 -1.80
CA PRO A 14 -14.04 16.35 -1.27
C PRO A 14 -13.77 16.47 0.23
N LEU A 15 -14.21 15.48 1.02
CA LEU A 15 -13.99 15.46 2.47
C LEU A 15 -12.50 15.41 2.79
N PHE A 16 -11.73 14.51 2.16
CA PHE A 16 -10.29 14.45 2.37
C PHE A 16 -9.61 15.78 2.00
N ARG A 17 -9.95 16.37 0.85
CA ARG A 17 -9.40 17.67 0.43
C ARG A 17 -9.66 18.77 1.47
N ASN A 18 -10.89 18.87 1.97
CA ASN A 18 -11.26 19.88 2.97
C ASN A 18 -10.54 19.66 4.30
N LEU A 19 -10.40 18.42 4.76
CA LEU A 19 -9.70 18.09 5.99
C LEU A 19 -8.20 18.35 5.89
N ILE A 20 -7.58 18.02 4.74
CA ILE A 20 -6.17 18.32 4.50
C ILE A 20 -5.94 19.84 4.44
N ALA A 21 -6.80 20.57 3.73
CA ALA A 21 -6.73 22.03 3.70
C ALA A 21 -6.89 22.63 5.11
N PHE A 22 -7.81 22.10 5.92
CA PHE A 22 -7.95 22.50 7.32
C PHE A 22 -6.67 22.23 8.12
N GLU A 23 -6.08 21.05 8.04
CA GLU A 23 -4.80 20.76 8.73
C GLU A 23 -3.67 21.71 8.29
N GLN A 24 -3.60 22.04 7.00
CA GLN A 24 -2.59 22.96 6.47
C GLN A 24 -2.82 24.43 6.87
N CYS A 25 -4.07 24.88 7.00
CA CYS A 25 -4.40 26.25 7.40
C CYS A 25 -4.21 26.50 8.90
N TYR A 26 -4.17 25.46 9.73
CA TYR A 26 -4.09 25.57 11.19
C TYR A 26 -2.85 24.83 11.73
N PRO A 27 -1.69 25.51 11.88
CA PRO A 27 -0.41 24.88 12.23
C PRO A 27 -0.36 24.18 13.61
N LEU A 28 -1.31 24.47 14.49
CA LEU A 28 -1.44 23.83 15.80
C LEU A 28 -2.21 22.49 15.71
N THR A 29 -2.90 22.24 14.60
CA THR A 29 -3.60 20.98 14.33
C THR A 29 -2.59 19.92 13.90
N ARG A 30 -2.83 18.67 14.31
CA ARG A 30 -2.01 17.54 13.88
C ARG A 30 -2.39 17.12 12.47
N ASN A 31 -1.40 16.76 11.65
CA ASN A 31 -1.58 16.36 10.25
C ASN A 31 -2.04 14.90 10.08
N HIS A 32 -2.98 14.44 10.91
CA HIS A 32 -3.36 13.02 10.96
C HIS A 32 -4.02 12.55 9.65
N VAL A 33 -4.95 13.35 9.13
CA VAL A 33 -5.67 13.04 7.89
C VAL A 33 -4.73 13.15 6.70
N THR A 34 -3.86 14.17 6.68
CA THR A 34 -2.81 14.34 5.67
C THR A 34 -1.91 13.12 5.58
N PHE A 35 -1.37 12.64 6.71
CA PHE A 35 -0.52 11.45 6.71
C PHE A 35 -1.26 10.18 6.32
N TYR A 36 -2.53 10.05 6.72
CA TYR A 36 -3.36 8.93 6.28
C TYR A 36 -3.60 8.95 4.76
N ALA A 37 -3.90 10.13 4.20
CA ALA A 37 -4.12 10.29 2.76
C ALA A 37 -2.86 9.94 1.97
N VAL A 38 -1.69 10.36 2.44
CA VAL A 38 -0.39 10.01 1.85
C VAL A 38 -0.13 8.49 1.92
N LEU A 39 -0.42 7.85 3.05
CA LEU A 39 -0.34 6.39 3.16
C LEU A 39 -1.26 5.70 2.15
N MET A 40 -2.52 6.14 2.06
CA MET A 40 -3.48 5.57 1.11
C MET A 40 -3.06 5.81 -0.34
N GLN A 41 -2.43 6.95 -0.66
CA GLN A 41 -1.86 7.17 -1.98
C GLN A 41 -0.79 6.13 -2.32
N PHE A 42 0.16 5.87 -1.40
CA PHE A 42 1.19 4.85 -1.64
C PHE A 42 0.62 3.43 -1.78
N LEU A 43 -0.51 3.15 -1.13
CA LEU A 43 -1.19 1.86 -1.23
C LEU A 43 -2.09 1.73 -2.47
N LEU A 44 -2.51 2.83 -3.07
CA LEU A 44 -3.46 2.88 -4.19
C LEU A 44 -2.80 3.44 -5.47
N ASP A 45 -1.49 3.23 -5.63
CA ASP A 45 -0.70 3.83 -6.72
C ASP A 45 -1.12 3.29 -8.10
N THR A 46 -1.34 1.98 -8.21
CA THR A 46 -1.77 1.33 -9.45
C THR A 46 -3.15 0.68 -9.32
N PRO A 47 -3.89 0.48 -10.44
CA PRO A 47 -5.17 -0.24 -10.43
C PRO A 47 -5.06 -1.65 -9.82
N ARG A 48 -3.89 -2.30 -9.99
CA ARG A 48 -3.62 -3.62 -9.41
C ARG A 48 -3.57 -3.57 -7.89
N ASP A 49 -3.02 -2.51 -7.30
CA ASP A 49 -2.95 -2.35 -5.85
C ASP A 49 -4.35 -2.12 -5.27
N VAL A 50 -5.16 -1.30 -5.95
CA VAL A 50 -6.58 -1.10 -5.65
C VAL A 50 -7.33 -2.43 -5.62
N LYS A 51 -7.10 -3.27 -6.63
CA LYS A 51 -7.73 -4.60 -6.73
C LYS A 51 -7.39 -5.51 -5.56
N VAL A 52 -6.11 -5.54 -5.17
CA VAL A 52 -5.66 -6.34 -4.01
C VAL A 52 -6.36 -5.87 -2.73
N LEU A 53 -6.41 -4.55 -2.50
CA LEU A 53 -7.03 -3.99 -1.30
C LEU A 53 -8.54 -4.17 -1.27
N GLN A 54 -9.21 -4.19 -2.43
CA GLN A 54 -10.62 -4.58 -2.52
C GLN A 54 -10.83 -6.05 -2.19
N GLY A 55 -9.95 -6.94 -2.68
CA GLY A 55 -9.98 -8.38 -2.38
C GLY A 55 -9.81 -8.69 -0.90
N GLU A 56 -8.94 -7.95 -0.22
CA GLU A 56 -8.71 -8.06 1.23
C GLU A 56 -9.79 -7.33 2.08
N GLY A 57 -10.78 -6.70 1.44
CA GLY A 57 -11.85 -5.98 2.14
C GLY A 57 -11.41 -4.69 2.84
N ILE A 58 -10.21 -4.22 2.54
CA ILE A 58 -9.64 -2.95 3.06
C ILE A 58 -10.25 -1.76 2.31
N LEU A 59 -10.58 -1.93 1.02
CA LEU A 59 -11.19 -0.89 0.20
C LEU A 59 -12.56 -1.33 -0.31
N ARG A 60 -13.57 -0.47 -0.18
CA ARG A 60 -14.90 -0.70 -0.78
C ARG A 60 -15.31 0.53 -1.56
N SER A 61 -15.58 0.36 -2.85
CA SER A 61 -15.98 1.46 -3.73
C SER A 61 -16.89 0.94 -4.84
N ARG A 62 -17.71 1.84 -5.40
CA ARG A 62 -18.44 1.60 -6.65
C ARG A 62 -17.66 2.04 -7.89
N LEU A 63 -16.57 2.76 -7.70
CA LEU A 63 -15.69 3.22 -8.78
C LEU A 63 -14.80 2.08 -9.28
N ASN A 64 -14.37 2.20 -10.53
CA ASN A 64 -13.41 1.26 -11.10
C ASN A 64 -12.00 1.48 -10.50
N GLU A 65 -11.12 0.50 -10.70
CA GLU A 65 -9.78 0.48 -10.11
C GLU A 65 -8.90 1.64 -10.62
N GLU A 66 -9.01 2.00 -11.90
CA GLU A 66 -8.24 3.09 -12.52
C GLU A 66 -8.63 4.47 -11.98
N GLU A 67 -9.93 4.71 -11.85
CA GLU A 67 -10.48 5.96 -11.35
C GLU A 67 -10.09 6.17 -9.88
N LEU A 68 -10.12 5.10 -9.08
CA LEU A 68 -9.68 5.15 -7.69
C LEU A 68 -8.21 5.51 -7.56
N ALA A 69 -7.32 4.80 -8.28
CA ALA A 69 -5.90 5.11 -8.27
C ALA A 69 -5.65 6.56 -8.70
N CYS A 70 -6.34 7.02 -9.75
CA CYS A 70 -6.25 8.39 -10.23
C CYS A 70 -6.70 9.42 -9.17
N GLN A 71 -7.83 9.20 -8.50
CA GLN A 71 -8.35 10.12 -7.49
C GLN A 71 -7.40 10.27 -6.29
N PHE A 72 -6.83 9.18 -5.78
CA PHE A 72 -5.88 9.26 -4.66
C PHE A 72 -4.54 9.87 -5.06
N ASN A 73 -4.05 9.59 -6.27
CA ASN A 73 -2.85 10.23 -6.79
C ASN A 73 -3.04 11.76 -6.96
N GLN A 74 -4.23 12.18 -7.38
CA GLN A 74 -4.58 13.60 -7.47
C GLN A 74 -4.88 14.24 -6.10
N LEU A 75 -5.29 13.47 -5.11
CA LEU A 75 -5.60 13.97 -3.76
C LEU A 75 -4.34 14.52 -3.08
N CYS A 76 -3.21 13.82 -3.26
CA CYS A 76 -1.98 14.09 -2.53
C CYS A 76 -0.94 14.90 -3.32
N ARG A 77 -1.22 15.25 -4.59
CA ARG A 77 -0.29 15.96 -5.49
C ARG A 77 0.20 17.30 -4.93
N ASP A 78 -0.66 18.02 -4.22
CA ASP A 78 -0.37 19.37 -3.70
C ASP A 78 -0.18 19.39 -2.16
N VAL A 79 -0.01 18.21 -1.57
CA VAL A 79 0.01 18.06 -0.12
C VAL A 79 1.42 18.21 0.41
N ILE A 80 1.68 19.32 1.11
CA ILE A 80 2.95 19.55 1.79
C ILE A 80 2.92 18.80 3.13
N TYR A 81 3.77 17.79 3.30
CA TYR A 81 3.96 17.09 4.57
C TYR A 81 5.43 17.06 4.97
N SER A 82 5.74 17.38 6.24
CA SER A 82 7.09 17.24 6.80
C SER A 82 7.16 15.97 7.65
N ASN A 83 8.11 15.08 7.34
CA ASN A 83 8.15 13.71 7.87
C ASN A 83 8.46 13.61 9.38
N ASN A 84 8.80 14.72 10.04
CA ASN A 84 9.50 14.68 11.32
C ASN A 84 8.61 14.41 12.55
N ARG A 85 7.28 14.35 12.41
CA ARG A 85 6.34 14.08 13.53
C ARG A 85 5.05 13.32 13.14
N SER A 86 5.12 12.42 12.18
CA SER A 86 3.94 11.60 11.84
C SER A 86 3.74 10.47 12.85
N TYR A 87 2.48 10.15 13.16
CA TYR A 87 2.15 8.91 13.87
C TYR A 87 2.45 7.65 13.03
N LEU A 88 2.67 7.82 11.72
CA LEU A 88 3.04 6.75 10.79
C LEU A 88 4.55 6.63 10.56
N THR A 89 5.39 7.46 11.19
CA THR A 89 6.85 7.42 10.97
C THR A 89 7.41 6.02 11.25
N ASP A 90 7.05 5.42 12.39
CA ASP A 90 7.50 4.07 12.75
C ASP A 90 6.95 2.99 11.80
N VAL A 91 5.71 3.18 11.32
CA VAL A 91 5.10 2.29 10.34
C VAL A 91 5.90 2.29 9.05
N PHE A 92 6.17 3.47 8.49
CA PHE A 92 6.95 3.59 7.25
C PHE A 92 8.37 3.03 7.43
N HIS A 93 9.00 3.31 8.56
CA HIS A 93 10.34 2.78 8.86
C HIS A 93 10.33 1.25 8.92
N ASN A 94 9.35 0.65 9.59
CA ASN A 94 9.24 -0.81 9.71
C ASN A 94 8.92 -1.47 8.36
N VAL A 95 8.01 -0.91 7.58
CA VAL A 95 7.66 -1.43 6.24
C VAL A 95 8.85 -1.32 5.30
N ASN A 96 9.54 -0.17 5.27
CA ASN A 96 10.75 -0.02 4.44
C ASN A 96 11.85 -0.98 4.88
N GLY A 97 12.11 -1.10 6.19
CA GLY A 97 13.10 -2.06 6.70
C GLY A 97 12.77 -3.51 6.36
N TYR A 98 11.49 -3.88 6.35
CA TYR A 98 11.03 -5.20 5.92
C TYR A 98 11.25 -5.41 4.41
N CYS A 99 10.90 -4.43 3.58
CA CYS A 99 11.06 -4.48 2.12
C CYS A 99 12.54 -4.48 1.70
N ASP A 100 13.40 -3.73 2.40
CA ASP A 100 14.84 -3.64 2.13
C ASP A 100 15.63 -4.85 2.62
N SER A 101 15.04 -5.65 3.52
CA SER A 101 15.65 -6.89 3.97
C SER A 101 15.82 -7.87 2.81
N ARG A 102 17.09 -8.13 2.47
CA ARG A 102 17.49 -9.09 1.43
C ARG A 102 16.83 -10.45 1.64
N TRP A 103 16.68 -10.91 2.88
CA TRP A 103 16.02 -12.18 3.21
C TRP A 103 14.56 -12.22 2.77
N HIS A 104 13.78 -11.17 3.02
CA HIS A 104 12.38 -11.10 2.61
C HIS A 104 12.25 -11.00 1.09
N ARG A 105 13.15 -10.26 0.44
CA ARG A 105 13.22 -10.20 -1.02
C ARG A 105 13.54 -11.55 -1.66
N TRP A 106 14.55 -12.26 -1.15
CA TRP A 106 14.90 -13.61 -1.63
C TRP A 106 13.77 -14.61 -1.38
N ARG A 107 13.11 -14.58 -0.22
CA ARG A 107 11.94 -15.42 0.04
C ARG A 107 10.77 -15.13 -0.91
N ALA A 108 10.48 -13.87 -1.21
CA ALA A 108 9.42 -13.49 -2.14
C ALA A 108 9.73 -13.97 -3.56
N VAL A 109 11.00 -13.84 -4.00
CA VAL A 109 11.46 -14.37 -5.31
C VAL A 109 11.35 -15.90 -5.34
N LEU A 110 11.81 -16.60 -4.29
CA LEU A 110 11.68 -18.05 -4.21
C LEU A 110 10.21 -18.50 -4.21
N ALA A 111 9.33 -17.86 -3.43
CA ALA A 111 7.89 -18.13 -3.43
C ALA A 111 7.28 -17.95 -4.83
N ARG A 112 7.63 -16.84 -5.50
CA ARG A 112 7.10 -16.50 -6.83
C ARG A 112 7.65 -17.40 -7.94
N ASP A 113 8.91 -17.81 -7.89
CA ASP A 113 9.57 -18.49 -9.02
C ASP A 113 9.64 -20.01 -8.83
N TYR A 114 9.77 -20.49 -7.59
CA TYR A 114 9.85 -21.92 -7.28
C TYR A 114 8.51 -22.54 -6.88
N PHE A 115 7.67 -21.85 -6.13
CA PHE A 115 6.41 -22.43 -5.62
C PHE A 115 5.19 -22.10 -6.49
N SER A 116 5.33 -21.27 -7.52
CA SER A 116 4.27 -20.99 -8.51
C SER A 116 4.16 -22.05 -9.61
N ASN A 117 5.22 -22.83 -9.83
CA ASN A 117 5.27 -23.88 -10.82
C ASN A 117 5.54 -25.24 -10.12
N PRO A 118 4.54 -26.12 -10.00
CA PRO A 118 4.72 -27.44 -9.38
C PRO A 118 5.86 -28.25 -10.02
N TRP A 119 6.16 -28.01 -11.30
CA TRP A 119 7.17 -28.73 -12.06
C TRP A 119 8.61 -28.39 -11.66
N THR A 120 8.88 -27.18 -11.15
CA THR A 120 10.23 -26.79 -10.70
C THR A 120 10.61 -27.44 -9.36
N VAL A 121 9.61 -27.75 -8.53
CA VAL A 121 9.79 -28.56 -7.32
C VAL A 121 10.09 -30.01 -7.68
N ILE A 122 9.37 -30.57 -8.66
CA ILE A 122 9.57 -31.95 -9.13
C ILE A 122 10.94 -32.12 -9.82
N SER A 123 11.42 -31.13 -10.57
CA SER A 123 12.74 -31.21 -11.22
C SER A 123 13.90 -31.17 -10.23
N LEU A 124 13.81 -30.38 -9.15
CA LEU A 124 14.80 -30.40 -8.06
C LEU A 124 14.85 -31.76 -7.35
N GLN A 125 13.69 -32.37 -7.09
CA GLN A 125 13.61 -33.67 -6.44
C GLN A 125 14.10 -34.80 -7.36
N LYS A 126 13.98 -34.65 -8.68
CA LYS A 126 14.52 -35.59 -9.68
C LYS A 126 16.03 -35.48 -9.85
N CYS A 127 16.62 -34.28 -9.84
CA CYS A 127 18.09 -34.11 -9.88
C CYS A 127 18.76 -34.76 -8.66
N HIS A 128 18.20 -34.60 -7.46
CA HIS A 128 18.78 -35.19 -6.25
C HIS A 128 18.78 -36.74 -6.26
N LYS A 129 17.93 -37.37 -7.06
CA LYS A 129 17.83 -38.83 -7.20
C LYS A 129 18.66 -39.43 -8.33
N ALA A 130 19.31 -38.60 -9.16
CA ALA A 130 20.14 -39.04 -10.28
C ALA A 130 21.64 -39.05 -9.96
N ASP A 131 22.03 -38.51 -8.80
CA ASP A 131 23.40 -38.45 -8.29
C ASP A 131 23.68 -39.52 -7.19
N GLU A 132 22.77 -40.47 -6.99
CA GLU A 132 22.88 -41.63 -6.09
C GLU A 132 22.79 -42.94 -6.90
#